data_AF-A0A9D0ZG36-F1
#
_entry.id   AF-A0A9D0ZG36-F1
#
_cell.length_a   1.000
_cell.length_b   1.000
_cell.length_c   1.000
_cell.angle_alpha   90.00
_cell.angle_beta   90.00
_cell.angle_gamma   90.00
#
_symmetry.space_group_name_H-M   'P 1'
#
loop_
_entity.id
_entity.type
_entity.pdbx_description
1 polymer ?
#
loop_
_entity_poly.entity_id
_entity_poly.type
_entity_poly.pdbx_seq_one_letter_code
_entity_poly.pdbx_strand_id
1 'polypeptide(L)'
;MKNIAIAVSLVIVLCFGVFGAVYMYQNIPVTYDGRGTDVYELQQDPYDYDVTDPAPDGAASIIVKENLAKTQAVNNVTAIVFDFRGYDTLGESFVLLIAITGATVILRKHRKRWGDGK
;
A
#
# COMPACT_ATOMS: atom_id res chain seq x y z
N MET A 1 -4.81 -34.79 -11.05
CA MET A 1 -5.73 -33.77 -11.61
C MET A 1 -5.86 -32.52 -10.74
N LYS A 2 -6.18 -32.61 -9.44
CA LYS A 2 -6.35 -31.43 -8.56
C LYS A 2 -5.13 -30.49 -8.49
N ASN A 3 -3.92 -31.03 -8.37
CA ASN A 3 -2.70 -30.22 -8.29
C ASN A 3 -2.38 -29.51 -9.61
N ILE A 4 -2.74 -30.12 -10.75
CA ILE A 4 -2.60 -29.52 -12.08
C ILE A 4 -3.62 -28.38 -12.23
N ALA A 5 -4.87 -28.58 -11.80
CA ALA A 5 -5.89 -27.53 -11.81
C ALA A 5 -5.52 -26.32 -10.93
N ILE A 6 -4.92 -26.56 -9.75
CA ILE A 6 -4.41 -25.50 -8.88
C ILE A 6 -3.24 -24.74 -9.54
N ALA A 7 -2.29 -25.47 -10.12
CA ALA A 7 -1.16 -24.85 -10.81
C ALA A 7 -1.61 -23.99 -12.00
N VAL A 8 -2.55 -24.50 -12.80
CA VAL A 8 -3.14 -23.75 -13.93
C VAL A 8 -3.88 -22.50 -13.44
N SER A 9 -4.67 -22.60 -12.37
CA SER A 9 -5.34 -21.45 -11.75
C SER A 9 -4.36 -20.37 -11.30
N LEU A 10 -3.29 -20.75 -10.60
CA LEU A 10 -2.26 -19.81 -10.15
C LEU A 10 -1.55 -19.12 -11.32
N VAL A 11 -1.26 -19.85 -12.41
CA VAL A 11 -0.66 -19.28 -13.62
C VAL A 11 -1.60 -18.28 -14.27
N ILE A 12 -2.89 -18.60 -14.37
CA ILE A 12 -3.89 -17.68 -14.93
C ILE A 12 -3.97 -16.39 -14.11
N VAL A 13 -4.07 -16.49 -12.78
CA VAL A 13 -4.11 -15.32 -11.88
C VAL A 13 -2.84 -14.48 -12.02
N LEU A 14 -1.67 -15.11 -12.09
CA LEU A 14 -0.40 -14.42 -12.29
C LEU A 14 -0.37 -13.68 -13.63
N CYS A 15 -0.79 -14.33 -14.72
CA CYS A 15 -0.83 -13.71 -16.05
C CYS A 15 -1.76 -12.50 -16.10
N PHE A 16 -2.96 -12.59 -15.51
CA PHE A 16 -3.87 -11.45 -15.40
C PHE A 16 -3.30 -10.32 -14.54
N GLY A 17 -2.63 -10.65 -13.43
CA GLY A 17 -1.96 -9.66 -12.58
C GLY A 17 -0.84 -8.92 -13.31
N VAL A 18 0.01 -9.65 -14.03
CA VAL A 18 1.10 -9.07 -14.84
C VAL A 18 0.53 -8.22 -15.96
N PHE A 19 -0.50 -8.70 -16.67
CA PHE A 19 -1.17 -7.93 -17.70
C PHE A 19 -1.75 -6.62 -17.15
N GLY A 20 -2.42 -6.66 -16.01
CA GLY A 20 -2.95 -5.47 -15.34
C GLY A 20 -1.86 -4.46 -14.98
N ALA A 21 -0.74 -4.93 -14.42
CA ALA A 21 0.39 -4.07 -14.07
C ALA A 21 1.02 -3.40 -15.31
N VAL A 22 1.23 -4.16 -16.39
CA VAL A 22 1.74 -3.62 -17.66
C VAL A 22 0.77 -2.62 -18.27
N TYR A 23 -0.54 -2.96 -18.27
CA TYR A 23 -1.57 -2.05 -18.77
C TYR A 23 -1.60 -0.75 -17.99
N MET A 24 -1.53 -0.79 -16.66
CA MET A 24 -1.46 0.41 -15.83
C MET A 24 -0.21 1.22 -16.15
N TYR A 25 0.96 0.58 -16.25
CA TYR A 25 2.21 1.26 -16.57
C TYR A 25 2.18 1.97 -17.94
N GLN A 26 1.53 1.37 -18.94
CA GLN A 26 1.49 1.91 -20.30
C GLN A 26 0.39 2.95 -20.53
N ASN A 27 -0.75 2.84 -19.83
CA ASN A 27 -1.94 3.62 -20.15
C ASN A 27 -2.31 4.68 -19.09
N ILE A 28 -1.73 4.62 -17.89
CA ILE A 28 -2.00 5.63 -16.86
C ILE A 28 -0.93 6.73 -16.95
N PRO A 29 -1.31 7.99 -17.21
CA PRO A 29 -0.35 9.08 -17.22
C PRO A 29 0.27 9.27 -15.84
N VAL A 30 1.58 9.57 -15.81
CA VAL A 30 2.27 9.91 -14.57
C VAL A 30 1.68 11.22 -14.05
N THR A 31 1.05 11.16 -12.87
CA THR A 31 0.40 12.32 -12.24
C THR A 31 1.40 13.32 -11.67
N TYR A 32 2.59 12.85 -11.25
CA TYR A 32 3.68 13.67 -10.75
C TYR A 32 5.00 12.91 -10.90
N ASP A 33 6.02 13.52 -11.50
CA ASP A 33 7.30 12.87 -11.81
C ASP A 33 8.49 13.33 -10.94
N GLY A 34 8.25 14.25 -10.00
CA GLY A 34 9.24 14.77 -9.07
C GLY A 34 10.33 15.65 -9.70
N ARG A 35 10.29 15.89 -11.02
CA ARG A 35 11.30 16.70 -11.70
C ARG A 35 10.98 18.17 -11.50
N GLY A 36 11.89 18.91 -10.86
CA GLY A 36 11.73 20.35 -10.59
C GLY A 36 11.21 20.69 -9.19
N THR A 37 11.08 19.70 -8.30
CA THR A 37 10.76 19.95 -6.88
C THR A 37 12.03 19.87 -6.04
N ASP A 38 12.46 20.99 -5.50
CA ASP A 38 13.58 21.04 -4.56
C ASP A 38 13.08 20.73 -3.14
N VAL A 39 13.46 19.56 -2.63
CA VAL A 39 13.09 19.11 -1.29
C VAL A 39 13.70 19.97 -0.19
N TYR A 40 14.85 20.59 -0.42
CA TYR A 40 15.52 21.45 0.56
C TYR A 40 14.85 22.81 0.67
N GLU A 41 14.32 23.34 -0.42
CA GLU A 41 13.52 24.58 -0.40
C GLU A 41 12.19 24.35 0.32
N LEU A 42 11.51 23.23 0.02
CA LEU A 42 10.28 22.85 0.73
C LEU A 42 10.47 22.67 2.24
N GLN A 43 11.64 22.22 2.69
CA GLN A 43 11.95 22.11 4.11
C GLN A 43 12.17 23.47 4.79
N GLN A 44 12.61 24.48 4.04
CA GLN A 44 12.82 25.84 4.55
C GLN A 44 11.50 26.61 4.64
N ASP A 45 10.61 26.42 3.68
CA ASP A 45 9.25 26.94 3.71
C ASP A 45 8.21 25.81 3.57
N PRO A 46 7.86 25.12 4.67
CA PRO A 46 6.98 23.97 4.64
C PRO A 46 5.51 24.32 4.40
N TYR A 47 5.17 25.58 4.11
CA TYR A 47 3.82 26.02 3.78
C TYR A 47 3.68 26.52 2.34
N ASP A 48 4.78 26.59 1.58
CA ASP A 48 4.80 27.05 0.19
C ASP A 48 4.33 25.96 -0.77
N TYR A 49 3.02 25.68 -0.73
CA TYR A 49 2.36 24.74 -1.62
C TYR A 49 1.44 25.46 -2.59
N ASP A 50 1.60 25.17 -3.89
CA ASP A 50 0.55 25.49 -4.86
C ASP A 50 -0.63 24.53 -4.67
N VAL A 51 -1.71 25.08 -4.12
CA VAL A 51 -2.97 24.37 -3.87
C VAL A 51 -4.11 25.00 -4.67
N THR A 52 -3.80 25.66 -5.79
CA THR A 52 -4.79 26.46 -6.52
C THR A 52 -5.59 25.67 -7.56
N ASP A 53 -5.08 24.54 -8.09
CA ASP A 53 -5.78 23.78 -9.14
C ASP A 53 -5.52 22.25 -9.14
N PRO A 54 -6.54 21.40 -8.88
CA PRO A 54 -7.77 21.76 -8.16
C PRO A 54 -7.44 21.98 -6.69
N ALA A 55 -8.05 23.01 -6.09
CA ALA A 55 -7.87 23.25 -4.67
C ALA A 55 -8.43 22.08 -3.84
N PRO A 56 -7.64 21.46 -2.95
CA PRO A 56 -8.11 20.37 -2.10
C PRO A 56 -9.14 20.91 -1.10
N ASP A 57 -10.16 20.11 -0.80
CA ASP A 57 -11.24 20.43 0.12
C ASP A 57 -11.23 19.51 1.36
N GLY A 58 -12.08 19.83 2.34
CA GLY A 58 -12.28 19.02 3.56
C GLY A 58 -10.97 18.65 4.29
N ALA A 59 -10.85 17.39 4.71
CA ALA A 59 -9.67 16.88 5.39
C ALA A 59 -8.41 16.88 4.49
N ALA A 60 -8.58 16.71 3.17
CA ALA A 60 -7.46 16.75 2.23
C ALA A 60 -6.80 18.13 2.22
N SER A 61 -7.58 19.20 2.36
CA SER A 61 -7.05 20.58 2.42
C SER A 61 -6.09 20.79 3.61
N ILE A 62 -6.42 20.23 4.77
CA ILE A 62 -5.60 20.34 5.99
C ILE A 62 -4.33 19.50 5.81
N ILE A 63 -4.48 18.27 5.33
CA ILE A 63 -3.36 17.35 5.15
C ILE A 63 -2.36 17.94 4.14
N VAL A 64 -2.80 18.41 2.97
CA VAL A 64 -1.90 18.98 1.95
C VAL A 64 -1.15 20.22 2.48
N LYS A 65 -1.82 21.09 3.24
CA LYS A 65 -1.21 22.35 3.74
C LYS A 65 -0.30 22.17 4.95
N GLU A 66 -0.57 21.18 5.79
CA GLU A 66 0.10 21.04 7.09
C GLU A 66 1.00 19.81 7.20
N ASN A 67 0.97 18.90 6.22
CA ASN A 67 1.69 17.64 6.26
C ASN A 67 3.18 17.82 6.60
N LEU A 68 3.94 18.52 5.77
CA LEU A 68 5.40 18.61 5.95
C LEU A 68 5.76 19.30 7.27
N ALA A 69 5.02 20.34 7.67
CA ALA A 69 5.21 21.00 8.96
C ALA A 69 4.95 20.05 10.16
N LYS A 70 3.98 19.14 10.07
CA LYS A 70 3.57 18.26 11.18
C LYS A 70 4.30 16.92 11.23
N THR A 71 4.63 16.35 10.07
CA THR A 71 5.14 14.96 9.95
C THR A 71 6.57 14.91 9.44
N GLN A 72 7.06 16.00 8.83
CA GLN A 72 8.33 16.05 8.09
C GLN A 72 8.40 15.08 6.89
N ALA A 73 7.26 14.50 6.48
CA ALA A 73 7.18 13.60 5.35
C ALA A 73 6.87 14.36 4.05
N VAL A 74 7.81 14.33 3.11
CA VAL A 74 7.63 14.91 1.76
C VAL A 74 6.52 14.21 1.00
N ASN A 75 6.31 12.90 1.24
CA ASN A 75 5.23 12.14 0.63
C ASN A 75 3.97 12.17 1.50
N ASN A 76 2.93 12.82 0.97
CA ASN A 76 1.65 12.97 1.66
C ASN A 76 0.93 11.63 1.89
N VAL A 77 1.05 10.67 0.97
CA VAL A 77 0.44 9.33 1.15
C VAL A 77 1.11 8.60 2.31
N THR A 78 2.44 8.66 2.40
CA THR A 78 3.19 8.07 3.51
C THR A 78 2.81 8.71 4.84
N ALA A 79 2.69 10.04 4.88
CA ALA A 79 2.24 10.77 6.06
C ALA A 79 0.83 10.38 6.49
N ILE A 80 -0.09 10.17 5.54
CA ILE A 80 -1.44 9.71 5.86
C ILE A 80 -1.39 8.32 6.49
N VAL A 81 -0.67 7.38 5.87
CA VAL A 81 -0.63 5.98 6.28
C VAL A 81 0.07 5.79 7.63
N PHE A 82 1.13 6.56 7.92
CA PHE A 82 1.93 6.36 9.14
C PHE A 82 1.69 7.39 10.25
N ASP A 83 1.36 8.65 9.92
CA ASP A 83 1.16 9.71 10.92
C ASP A 83 -0.33 9.98 11.14
N PHE A 84 -1.03 10.58 10.16
CA PHE A 84 -2.42 11.02 10.35
C PHE A 84 -3.39 9.86 10.60
N ARG A 85 -3.16 8.69 9.97
CA ARG A 85 -3.99 7.49 10.09
C ARG A 85 -3.17 6.25 10.44
N GLY A 86 -2.10 6.43 11.21
CA GLY A 86 -1.22 5.34 11.64
C GLY A 86 -1.95 4.20 12.36
N TYR A 87 -3.02 4.50 13.11
CA TYR A 87 -3.82 3.48 13.79
C TYR A 87 -4.57 2.55 12.83
N ASP A 88 -5.05 3.05 11.69
CA ASP A 88 -5.74 2.22 10.69
C ASP A 88 -4.75 1.22 10.09
N THR A 89 -3.56 1.67 9.70
CA THR A 89 -2.47 0.85 9.15
C THR A 89 -1.93 -0.18 10.16
N LEU A 90 -1.81 0.22 11.43
CA LEU A 90 -1.44 -0.68 12.52
C LEU A 90 -2.52 -1.75 12.74
N GLY A 91 -3.80 -1.38 12.60
CA GLY A 91 -4.92 -2.32 12.60
C GLY A 91 -4.84 -3.34 11.47
N GLU A 92 -4.57 -2.90 10.24
CA GLU A 92 -4.37 -3.79 9.08
C GLU A 92 -3.23 -4.78 9.33
N SER A 93 -2.12 -4.30 9.88
CA SER A 93 -0.97 -5.15 10.22
C SER A 93 -1.32 -6.22 11.26
N PHE A 94 -2.13 -5.87 12.28
CA PHE A 94 -2.64 -6.85 13.24
C PHE A 94 -3.58 -7.87 12.61
N VAL A 95 -4.47 -7.43 11.70
CA VAL A 95 -5.36 -8.34 10.97
C VAL A 95 -4.55 -9.36 10.17
N LEU A 96 -3.51 -8.92 9.44
CA LEU A 96 -2.63 -9.82 8.70
C LEU A 96 -1.85 -10.77 9.63
N LEU A 97 -1.33 -10.26 10.75
CA LEU A 97 -0.63 -11.09 11.74
C LEU A 97 -1.54 -12.18 12.31
N ILE A 98 -2.78 -11.83 12.68
CA ILE A 98 -3.78 -12.78 13.18
C ILE A 98 -4.16 -13.78 12.10
N ALA A 99 -4.34 -13.35 10.85
CA ALA A 99 -4.67 -14.23 9.74
C ALA A 99 -3.57 -15.28 9.50
N ILE A 100 -2.31 -14.85 9.45
CA ILE A 100 -1.15 -15.75 9.28
C ILE A 100 -1.01 -16.69 10.48
N THR A 101 -1.13 -16.17 11.71
CA THR A 101 -1.03 -16.97 12.93
C THR A 101 -2.16 -18.02 13.00
N GLY A 102 -3.39 -17.62 12.71
CA GLY A 102 -4.56 -18.49 12.68
C GLY A 102 -4.43 -19.59 11.62
N ALA A 103 -4.06 -19.23 10.39
CA ALA A 103 -3.80 -20.19 9.32
C ALA A 103 -2.71 -21.20 9.71
N THR A 104 -1.62 -20.72 10.31
CA THR A 104 -0.50 -21.56 10.77
C THR A 104 -0.95 -22.57 11.83
N VAL A 105 -1.73 -22.14 12.83
CA VAL A 105 -2.26 -23.02 13.88
C VAL A 105 -3.17 -24.11 13.31
N ILE A 106 -4.07 -23.74 12.38
CA ILE A 106 -4.99 -24.69 11.72
C ILE A 106 -4.20 -25.72 10.91
N LEU A 107 -3.25 -25.26 10.07
CA LEU A 107 -2.46 -26.14 9.21
C LEU A 107 -1.51 -27.03 10.02
N ARG A 108 -0.98 -26.56 11.16
CA ARG A 108 -0.14 -27.37 12.05
C ARG A 108 -0.87 -28.62 12.55
N LYS A 109 -2.17 -28.54 12.82
CA LYS A 109 -2.99 -29.68 13.26
C LYS A 109 -3.17 -30.74 12.15
N HIS A 110 -3.23 -30.31 10.89
CA HIS A 110 -3.34 -31.22 9.74
C HIS A 110 -2.04 -31.99 9.44
N ARG A 111 -0.87 -31.43 9.76
CA ARG A 111 0.42 -32.09 9.51
C ARG A 111 0.63 -33.35 10.36
N LYS A 112 0.19 -33.36 11.63
CA LYS A 112 0.23 -34.57 12.48
C LYS A 112 -0.64 -35.70 11.92
N ARG A 113 -1.85 -35.40 11.45
CA ARG A 113 -2.75 -36.41 10.87
C ARG A 113 -2.27 -37.02 9.55
N TRP A 114 -1.40 -36.34 8.81
CA TRP A 114 -0.81 -36.87 7.57
C TRP A 114 0.53 -37.59 7.82
N GLY A 115 1.24 -37.23 8.90
CA GLY A 115 2.50 -37.87 9.32
C GLY A 115 2.29 -39.17 10.09
N ASP A 116 1.17 -39.31 10.81
CA ASP A 116 0.83 -40.50 11.60
C ASP A 116 -0.06 -41.49 10.81
N GLY A 117 0.14 -41.52 9.48
CA GLY A 117 -0.42 -42.49 8.53
C GLY A 117 0.45 -43.74 8.35
N LYS A 118 1.32 -44.02 9.32
CA LYS A 118 1.91 -45.32 9.66
C LYS A 118 2.09 -45.37 11.17
#